data_AF-A0AAU2T886-F1
#
_entry.id   AF-A0AAU2T886-F1
#
_cell.length_a   1.000
_cell.length_b   1.000
_cell.length_c   1.000
_cell.angle_alpha   90.00
_cell.angle_beta   90.00
_cell.angle_gamma   90.00
#
_symmetry.space_group_name_H-M   'P 1'
#
loop_
_entity.id
_entity.type
_entity.pdbx_description
1 polymer ?
#
loop_
_entity_poly.entity_id
_entity_poly.type
_entity_poly.pdbx_seq_one_letter_code
_entity_poly.pdbx_strand_id
1 'polypeptide(L)'
;MPDNKSRPSQEQPWENGWAPDTSRAPGTRRLWLAGGLAVATIVACVTAIALNDKPVDDKSEARQGQTLSDEETEGGLISFATPSASGSPTPTGKKSTAASASPKTSSSPEAQGSSTPHAPAAPSASSTTKPSAPEPAATRRSVRSVNYPDRYWHVSGGLVKLDQAGGSESRADSTFTVVKGLADSSCSTFVTADGTYLRHRDFVLRAERNDGSALFKQDATFCAVPSSYSSGAVMLESVNYPGRFLRHKNFALRLDTYGYGSNHREDFSFNLVDGLA
;
A
#
# COMPACT_ATOMS: atom_id res chain seq x y z
N MET A 1 -75.74 -30.67 -17.58
CA MET A 1 -74.75 -31.51 -18.30
C MET A 1 -75.12 -31.50 -19.77
N PRO A 2 -74.14 -31.43 -20.70
CA PRO A 2 -72.73 -31.05 -20.49
C PRO A 2 -72.64 -29.58 -19.99
N ASP A 3 -71.50 -28.88 -19.94
CA ASP A 3 -70.08 -29.31 -19.96
C ASP A 3 -69.38 -28.73 -18.71
N ASN A 4 -68.23 -29.29 -18.32
CA ASN A 4 -67.24 -28.56 -17.54
C ASN A 4 -65.84 -29.17 -17.80
N LYS A 5 -65.02 -28.49 -18.61
CA LYS A 5 -63.65 -28.92 -18.93
C LYS A 5 -62.70 -28.71 -17.76
N SER A 6 -62.71 -29.65 -16.82
CA SER A 6 -61.72 -29.77 -15.75
C SER A 6 -60.30 -29.86 -16.33
N ARG A 7 -59.48 -28.85 -16.05
CA ARG A 7 -58.05 -28.82 -16.37
C ARG A 7 -57.32 -29.80 -15.43
N PRO A 8 -56.53 -30.76 -15.94
CA PRO A 8 -55.79 -31.68 -15.08
C PRO A 8 -54.70 -30.93 -14.30
N SER A 9 -54.51 -31.33 -13.04
CA SER A 9 -53.41 -30.90 -12.19
C SER A 9 -52.09 -31.49 -12.70
N GLN A 10 -51.10 -30.64 -12.98
CA GLN A 10 -49.73 -31.10 -13.15
C GLN A 10 -49.09 -31.29 -11.77
N GLU A 11 -49.14 -32.53 -11.27
CA GLU A 11 -48.24 -32.98 -10.20
C GLU A 11 -46.78 -32.92 -10.72
N GLN A 12 -45.82 -32.62 -9.83
CA GLN A 12 -44.40 -32.48 -10.19
C GLN A 12 -43.62 -33.74 -9.79
N PRO A 13 -43.11 -34.55 -10.74
CA PRO A 13 -42.41 -35.80 -10.44
C PRO A 13 -40.89 -35.66 -10.57
N TRP A 14 -40.27 -34.68 -9.88
CA TRP A 14 -38.81 -34.47 -9.92
C TRP A 14 -38.17 -34.10 -8.58
N GLU A 15 -38.75 -34.54 -7.46
CA GLU A 15 -38.05 -34.56 -6.16
C GLU A 15 -36.89 -35.59 -6.18
N ASN A 16 -35.80 -35.19 -6.83
CA ASN A 16 -34.58 -35.97 -6.95
C ASN A 16 -33.83 -35.98 -5.61
N GLY A 17 -34.28 -36.83 -4.68
CA GLY A 17 -33.82 -36.90 -3.29
C GLY A 17 -32.33 -37.28 -3.14
N TRP A 18 -31.44 -36.31 -3.32
CA TRP A 18 -29.99 -36.49 -3.20
C TRP A 18 -29.53 -36.27 -1.75
N ALA A 19 -29.84 -37.21 -0.87
CA ALA A 19 -29.15 -37.30 0.42
C ALA A 19 -27.67 -37.71 0.17
N PRO A 20 -26.66 -36.99 0.71
CA PRO A 20 -25.27 -37.39 0.59
C PRO A 20 -25.03 -38.65 1.45
N ASP A 21 -24.69 -39.75 0.80
CA ASP A 21 -24.50 -41.05 1.43
C ASP A 21 -23.21 -41.09 2.28
N THR A 22 -23.36 -40.79 3.57
CA THR A 22 -22.27 -40.74 4.56
C THR A 22 -21.82 -42.12 5.06
N SER A 23 -22.44 -43.20 4.59
CA SER A 23 -22.13 -44.58 5.04
C SER A 23 -20.78 -45.12 4.53
N ARG A 24 -20.23 -44.52 3.47
CA ARG A 24 -19.12 -45.12 2.70
C ARG A 24 -17.74 -44.67 3.18
N ALA A 25 -17.21 -45.36 4.18
CA ALA A 25 -15.85 -45.13 4.71
C ALA A 25 -14.78 -45.05 3.59
N PRO A 26 -13.92 -44.01 3.56
CA PRO A 26 -12.91 -43.85 2.52
C PRO A 26 -11.89 -45.00 2.48
N GLY A 27 -11.75 -45.65 1.32
CA GLY A 27 -10.82 -46.75 1.13
C GLY A 27 -9.36 -46.33 1.36
N THR A 28 -8.67 -47.04 2.27
CA THR A 28 -7.32 -46.74 2.80
C THR A 28 -6.20 -46.64 1.76
N ARG A 29 -6.45 -47.02 0.50
CA ARG A 29 -5.48 -46.94 -0.61
C ARG A 29 -5.22 -45.52 -1.16
N ARG A 30 -6.00 -44.50 -0.79
CA ARG A 30 -5.77 -43.10 -1.24
C ARG A 30 -4.96 -42.23 -0.27
N LEU A 31 -4.77 -42.63 0.98
CA LEU A 31 -4.01 -41.83 1.97
C LEU A 31 -2.49 -41.79 1.68
N TRP A 32 -1.94 -42.90 1.19
CA TRP A 32 -0.49 -43.06 1.01
C TRP A 32 0.15 -42.15 -0.06
N LEU A 33 -0.62 -41.70 -1.06
CA LEU A 33 -0.13 -40.76 -2.06
C LEU A 33 -0.06 -39.30 -1.55
N ALA A 34 -0.86 -38.93 -0.55
CA ALA A 34 -0.79 -37.62 0.08
C ALA A 34 0.37 -37.52 1.07
N GLY A 35 0.62 -38.58 1.86
CA GLY A 35 1.71 -38.61 2.85
C GLY A 35 3.10 -38.55 2.23
N GLY A 36 3.35 -39.29 1.13
CA GLY A 36 4.66 -39.36 0.50
C GLY A 36 5.16 -38.03 -0.07
N LEU A 37 4.27 -37.22 -0.65
CA LEU A 37 4.63 -35.93 -1.27
C LEU A 37 5.08 -34.88 -0.23
N ALA A 38 4.42 -34.87 0.94
CA ALA A 38 4.72 -33.91 2.01
C ALA A 38 6.11 -34.11 2.62
N VAL A 39 6.54 -35.37 2.80
CA VAL A 39 7.88 -35.69 3.34
C VAL A 39 8.99 -35.25 2.37
N ALA A 40 8.81 -35.46 1.06
CA ALA A 40 9.79 -35.09 0.05
C ALA A 40 10.09 -33.57 0.02
N THR A 41 9.05 -32.73 0.17
CA THR A 41 9.23 -31.27 0.21
C THR A 41 9.99 -30.79 1.46
N ILE A 42 9.70 -31.37 2.63
CA ILE A 42 10.38 -30.99 3.89
C ILE A 42 11.87 -31.34 3.82
N VAL A 43 12.23 -32.52 3.31
CA VAL A 43 13.64 -32.92 3.14
C VAL A 43 14.38 -31.92 2.23
N ALA A 44 13.80 -31.57 1.07
CA ALA A 44 14.43 -30.63 0.13
C ALA A 44 14.66 -29.23 0.74
N CYS A 45 13.72 -28.73 1.54
CA CYS A 45 13.89 -27.44 2.22
C CYS A 45 14.99 -27.47 3.29
N VAL A 46 15.15 -28.57 4.04
CA VAL A 46 16.20 -28.69 5.06
C VAL A 46 17.60 -28.72 4.43
N THR A 47 17.79 -29.45 3.32
CA THR A 47 19.10 -29.48 2.64
C THR A 47 19.49 -28.11 2.08
N ALA A 48 18.53 -27.32 1.59
CA ALA A 48 18.78 -25.98 1.05
C ALA A 48 19.28 -25.00 2.14
N ILE A 49 18.74 -25.10 3.36
CA ILE A 49 19.19 -24.27 4.50
C ILE A 49 20.59 -24.72 4.95
N ALA A 50 20.81 -26.02 5.14
CA ALA A 50 22.06 -26.58 5.63
C ALA A 50 23.27 -26.39 4.68
N LEU A 51 23.04 -26.10 3.39
CA LEU A 51 24.09 -25.76 2.42
C LEU A 51 24.41 -24.27 2.37
N ASN A 52 23.56 -23.41 2.94
CA ASN A 52 23.72 -21.96 2.92
C ASN A 52 24.35 -21.39 4.21
N ASP A 53 24.30 -22.15 5.32
CA ASP A 53 25.12 -21.89 6.52
C ASP A 53 26.56 -22.37 6.32
N LYS A 54 27.36 -21.56 5.64
CA LYS A 54 28.82 -21.63 5.71
C LYS A 54 29.36 -20.38 6.44
N PRO A 55 30.08 -20.54 7.57
CA PRO A 55 30.70 -19.40 8.23
C PRO A 55 31.78 -18.78 7.31
N VAL A 56 31.90 -17.46 7.39
CA VAL A 56 32.98 -16.72 6.72
C VAL A 56 34.17 -16.68 7.66
N ASP A 57 35.09 -17.63 7.48
CA ASP A 57 36.37 -17.63 8.20
C ASP A 57 37.34 -16.61 7.56
N ASP A 58 37.58 -15.52 8.30
CA ASP A 58 38.46 -14.43 7.89
C ASP A 58 39.90 -14.70 8.33
N LYS A 59 40.78 -15.11 7.40
CA LYS A 59 42.22 -15.19 7.69
C LYS A 59 43.16 -15.05 6.49
N SER A 60 44.00 -14.03 6.56
CA SER A 60 45.18 -13.84 5.71
C SER A 60 46.31 -14.81 6.04
N GLU A 61 47.01 -15.32 5.03
CA GLU A 61 48.47 -15.15 4.84
C GLU A 61 48.91 -15.76 3.49
N ALA A 62 50.15 -15.52 3.05
CA ALA A 62 50.61 -15.80 1.69
C ALA A 62 51.94 -16.57 1.62
N ARG A 63 52.11 -17.45 0.62
CA ARG A 63 53.35 -17.63 -0.17
C ARG A 63 53.23 -18.70 -1.28
N GLN A 64 53.98 -18.46 -2.37
CA GLN A 64 54.73 -19.40 -3.25
C GLN A 64 54.12 -20.78 -3.64
N GLY A 65 54.17 -21.26 -4.88
CA GLY A 65 54.71 -20.71 -6.14
C GLY A 65 55.74 -21.63 -6.84
N GLN A 66 55.31 -22.34 -7.89
CA GLN A 66 56.06 -23.07 -8.94
C GLN A 66 55.01 -23.41 -10.03
N THR A 67 55.06 -23.01 -11.32
CA THR A 67 56.03 -23.19 -12.44
C THR A 67 56.07 -24.60 -13.04
N LEU A 68 55.51 -24.73 -14.26
CA LEU A 68 55.82 -25.58 -15.43
C LEU A 68 54.70 -25.20 -16.46
N SER A 69 54.96 -24.67 -17.66
CA SER A 69 55.68 -25.20 -18.84
C SER A 69 54.85 -26.16 -19.70
N ASP A 70 54.60 -25.92 -21.00
CA ASP A 70 54.82 -24.71 -21.82
C ASP A 70 53.50 -24.25 -22.52
N GLU A 71 53.24 -24.04 -23.81
CA GLU A 71 53.96 -24.16 -25.11
C GLU A 71 53.38 -23.09 -26.11
N GLU A 72 53.15 -23.39 -27.41
CA GLU A 72 52.74 -22.43 -28.48
C GLU A 72 51.34 -22.78 -29.11
N THR A 73 50.67 -22.04 -30.02
CA THR A 73 51.12 -21.29 -31.23
C THR A 73 50.12 -20.20 -31.73
N GLU A 74 50.68 -19.08 -32.22
CA GLU A 74 50.17 -18.03 -33.15
C GLU A 74 48.96 -17.09 -32.86
N GLY A 75 49.24 -15.78 -32.97
CA GLY A 75 48.39 -14.77 -33.65
C GLY A 75 47.48 -13.86 -32.79
N GLY A 76 47.71 -12.54 -32.66
CA GLY A 76 48.85 -11.73 -33.08
C GLY A 76 48.66 -10.20 -32.87
N LEU A 77 49.76 -9.50 -32.61
CA LEU A 77 49.98 -8.04 -32.81
C LEU A 77 49.05 -7.02 -32.09
N ILE A 78 49.35 -6.69 -30.83
CA ILE A 78 49.26 -5.30 -30.34
C ILE A 78 50.56 -4.89 -29.60
N SER A 79 51.05 -3.67 -29.86
CA SER A 79 52.28 -3.06 -29.34
C SER A 79 52.40 -1.63 -29.91
N PHE A 80 52.91 -0.59 -29.25
CA PHE A 80 53.38 -0.37 -27.87
C PHE A 80 52.65 0.89 -27.30
N ALA A 81 53.01 1.66 -26.26
CA ALA A 81 54.15 1.69 -25.33
C ALA A 81 53.76 2.43 -24.02
N THR A 82 54.66 2.44 -23.02
CA THR A 82 54.71 3.43 -21.93
C THR A 82 56.17 3.55 -21.46
N PRO A 83 56.61 4.70 -20.93
CA PRO A 83 57.42 4.62 -19.71
C PRO A 83 57.27 5.79 -18.71
N SER A 84 57.32 5.45 -17.41
CA SER A 84 58.04 6.17 -16.33
C SER A 84 57.68 7.63 -15.95
N ALA A 85 57.88 8.09 -14.70
CA ALA A 85 58.08 7.39 -13.41
C ALA A 85 57.87 8.35 -12.21
N SER A 86 57.58 7.75 -11.04
CA SER A 86 57.85 8.16 -9.65
C SER A 86 58.16 9.63 -9.28
N GLY A 87 57.45 10.17 -8.28
CA GLY A 87 57.84 11.40 -7.58
C GLY A 87 56.88 11.86 -6.46
N SER A 88 57.30 11.71 -5.21
CA SER A 88 56.72 12.40 -4.03
C SER A 88 57.83 12.70 -3.04
N PRO A 89 57.77 13.86 -2.34
CA PRO A 89 57.59 13.74 -0.89
C PRO A 89 56.79 14.87 -0.20
N THR A 90 56.03 14.47 0.82
CA THR A 90 55.81 15.13 2.14
C THR A 90 55.19 16.55 2.21
N PRO A 91 54.06 16.73 2.93
CA PRO A 91 53.50 18.06 3.24
C PRO A 91 54.13 18.71 4.49
N THR A 92 54.11 20.04 4.55
CA THR A 92 54.39 20.82 5.77
C THR A 92 53.14 21.58 6.22
N GLY A 93 52.80 21.48 7.51
CA GLY A 93 51.57 22.07 8.08
C GLY A 93 51.83 23.26 9.02
N LYS A 94 50.75 23.91 9.47
CA LYS A 94 50.73 24.85 10.61
C LYS A 94 49.53 24.59 11.52
N LYS A 95 49.71 24.88 12.83
CA LYS A 95 48.74 24.60 13.91
C LYS A 95 47.84 25.80 14.20
N SER A 96 46.62 25.51 14.68
CA SER A 96 45.91 26.20 15.79
C SER A 96 44.70 25.33 16.17
N THR A 97 44.70 24.56 17.27
CA THR A 97 44.24 24.95 18.63
C THR A 97 42.92 25.74 18.59
N ALA A 98 41.75 25.12 18.82
CA ALA A 98 41.16 24.77 20.14
C ALA A 98 40.56 26.00 20.88
N ALA A 99 39.46 25.92 21.65
CA ALA A 99 38.77 24.74 22.22
C ALA A 99 37.22 24.90 22.27
N SER A 100 36.53 23.91 22.86
CA SER A 100 35.07 23.87 23.08
C SER A 100 34.66 24.51 24.42
N ALA A 101 33.46 25.10 24.48
CA ALA A 101 32.75 25.33 25.75
C ALA A 101 31.22 25.43 25.55
N SER A 102 30.47 24.70 26.39
CA SER A 102 29.03 24.91 26.62
C SER A 102 28.70 24.45 28.06
N PRO A 103 28.02 25.28 28.87
CA PRO A 103 27.38 24.84 30.11
C PRO A 103 25.85 24.98 30.08
N LYS A 104 25.18 24.40 31.08
CA LYS A 104 23.72 24.21 31.15
C LYS A 104 23.02 25.08 32.20
N THR A 105 21.72 25.31 31.98
CA THR A 105 20.60 25.35 32.97
C THR A 105 20.82 25.86 34.40
N SER A 106 20.09 26.92 34.77
CA SER A 106 19.34 27.15 36.04
C SER A 106 19.00 28.65 36.11
N SER A 107 18.03 29.18 36.87
CA SER A 107 16.79 28.69 37.52
C SER A 107 16.01 29.93 37.99
N SER A 108 14.68 29.89 38.11
CA SER A 108 13.93 31.05 38.67
C SER A 108 14.08 31.16 40.19
N PRO A 109 14.10 32.37 40.77
CA PRO A 109 13.62 32.62 42.12
C PRO A 109 12.09 32.83 42.11
N GLU A 110 11.46 32.59 43.24
CA GLU A 110 10.02 32.77 43.49
C GLU A 110 9.85 33.52 44.82
N ALA A 111 8.96 34.52 44.87
CA ALA A 111 8.41 35.03 46.13
C ALA A 111 7.13 35.85 45.91
N GLN A 112 6.05 35.40 46.57
CA GLN A 112 5.08 36.16 47.38
C GLN A 112 4.87 37.67 47.08
N GLY A 113 3.65 38.22 46.99
CA GLY A 113 2.32 37.61 47.20
C GLY A 113 1.39 38.57 47.95
N SER A 114 0.12 38.66 47.55
CA SER A 114 -0.93 39.33 48.32
C SER A 114 -2.31 38.75 47.98
N SER A 115 -3.24 38.84 48.93
CA SER A 115 -4.54 38.14 48.90
C SER A 115 -5.59 38.89 49.71
N THR A 116 -6.83 38.96 49.22
CA THR A 116 -8.06 38.88 50.05
C THR A 116 -9.32 38.81 49.15
N PRO A 117 -10.49 38.31 49.63
CA PRO A 117 -11.57 37.85 48.75
C PRO A 117 -12.96 38.47 48.99
N HIS A 118 -13.87 38.35 48.00
CA HIS A 118 -15.32 38.04 48.12
C HIS A 118 -15.88 37.82 46.69
N ALA A 119 -16.52 36.71 46.31
CA ALA A 119 -17.87 36.20 46.66
C ALA A 119 -18.94 36.61 45.61
N PRO A 120 -20.12 35.97 45.55
CA PRO A 120 -20.32 34.61 45.03
C PRO A 120 -21.14 34.59 43.70
N ALA A 121 -21.27 33.40 43.10
CA ALA A 121 -21.94 33.22 41.81
C ALA A 121 -23.49 33.30 41.89
N ALA A 122 -24.11 33.72 40.78
CA ALA A 122 -25.55 33.61 40.51
C ALA A 122 -25.79 32.78 39.22
N PRO A 123 -26.92 32.06 39.09
CA PRO A 123 -27.05 30.96 38.12
C PRO A 123 -27.68 31.33 36.76
N SER A 124 -27.36 30.50 35.77
CA SER A 124 -28.19 30.13 34.60
C SER A 124 -28.93 31.24 33.82
N ALA A 125 -28.28 31.75 32.77
CA ALA A 125 -28.98 32.22 31.57
C ALA A 125 -28.95 31.09 30.52
N SER A 126 -30.12 30.68 30.01
CA SER A 126 -30.24 29.53 29.10
C SER A 126 -29.56 29.77 27.75
N SER A 127 -28.63 28.89 27.38
CA SER A 127 -28.05 28.86 26.04
C SER A 127 -29.08 28.30 25.04
N THR A 128 -29.85 29.19 24.40
CA THR A 128 -30.76 28.83 23.31
C THR A 128 -30.00 28.13 22.20
N THR A 129 -30.35 26.88 21.89
CA THR A 129 -29.75 26.11 20.81
C THR A 129 -30.16 26.69 19.45
N LYS A 130 -29.37 27.64 18.96
CA LYS A 130 -29.41 28.07 17.56
C LYS A 130 -29.12 26.85 16.68
N PRO A 131 -30.00 26.46 15.73
CA PRO A 131 -29.68 25.39 14.81
C PRO A 131 -28.39 25.71 14.06
N SER A 132 -27.44 24.78 14.05
CA SER A 132 -26.30 24.88 13.13
C SER A 132 -26.85 24.87 11.70
N ALA A 133 -26.31 25.72 10.83
CA ALA A 133 -26.55 25.59 9.40
C ALA A 133 -26.09 24.19 8.95
N PRO A 134 -26.75 23.57 7.97
CA PRO A 134 -26.28 22.31 7.40
C PRO A 134 -24.89 22.53 6.80
N GLU A 135 -23.90 21.82 7.35
CA GLU A 135 -22.60 21.67 6.73
C GLU A 135 -22.81 21.14 5.30
N PRO A 136 -22.12 21.66 4.27
CA PRO A 136 -22.34 21.26 2.89
C PRO A 136 -22.12 19.75 2.75
N ALA A 137 -23.22 19.02 2.50
CA ALA A 137 -23.28 17.56 2.59
C ALA A 137 -22.14 16.91 1.80
N ALA A 138 -21.15 16.37 2.52
CA ALA A 138 -19.88 16.00 1.94
C ALA A 138 -20.05 14.83 0.96
N THR A 139 -19.55 14.99 -0.26
CA THR A 139 -19.92 14.14 -1.40
C THR A 139 -19.38 12.72 -1.23
N ARG A 140 -20.24 11.79 -0.82
CA ARG A 140 -19.90 10.36 -0.66
C ARG A 140 -19.93 9.66 -2.03
N ARG A 141 -18.81 9.07 -2.42
CA ARG A 141 -18.61 8.41 -3.73
C ARG A 141 -17.91 7.07 -3.56
N SER A 142 -18.16 6.15 -4.48
CA SER A 142 -17.41 4.91 -4.62
C SER A 142 -16.58 4.96 -5.91
N VAL A 143 -15.35 4.45 -5.84
CA VAL A 143 -14.39 4.51 -6.96
C VAL A 143 -14.39 3.17 -7.69
N ARG A 144 -15.17 3.06 -8.77
CA ARG A 144 -15.34 1.83 -9.56
C ARG A 144 -14.27 1.71 -10.64
N SER A 145 -13.71 0.52 -10.85
CA SER A 145 -12.84 0.30 -12.02
C SER A 145 -13.62 0.45 -13.35
N VAL A 146 -12.90 0.80 -14.42
CA VAL A 146 -13.42 0.74 -15.79
C VAL A 146 -13.37 -0.68 -16.36
N ASN A 147 -12.25 -1.41 -16.20
CA ASN A 147 -12.10 -2.76 -16.74
C ASN A 147 -12.63 -3.89 -15.84
N TYR A 148 -12.84 -3.61 -14.55
CA TYR A 148 -13.56 -4.50 -13.63
C TYR A 148 -14.80 -3.77 -13.09
N PRO A 149 -15.88 -3.64 -13.90
CA PRO A 149 -17.05 -2.82 -13.55
C PRO A 149 -17.91 -3.43 -12.43
N ASP A 150 -17.61 -4.65 -11.97
CA ASP A 150 -18.14 -5.27 -10.76
C ASP A 150 -17.38 -4.85 -9.48
N ARG A 151 -16.23 -4.15 -9.62
CA ARG A 151 -15.28 -3.89 -8.53
C ARG A 151 -15.03 -2.41 -8.24
N TYR A 152 -14.79 -2.15 -6.97
CA TYR A 152 -14.61 -0.84 -6.36
C TYR A 152 -13.37 -0.83 -5.49
N TRP A 153 -12.81 0.35 -5.24
CA TRP A 153 -11.84 0.52 -4.16
C TRP A 153 -12.49 0.12 -2.83
N HIS A 154 -11.81 -0.70 -2.04
CA HIS A 154 -12.30 -1.27 -0.78
C HIS A 154 -11.15 -1.24 0.23
N VAL A 155 -11.36 -0.65 1.40
CA VAL A 155 -10.38 -0.65 2.50
C VAL A 155 -10.38 -2.01 3.19
N SER A 156 -9.20 -2.58 3.47
CA SER A 156 -9.07 -3.89 4.12
C SER A 156 -7.71 -3.98 4.79
N GLY A 157 -7.67 -4.08 6.12
CA GLY A 157 -6.41 -4.15 6.87
C GLY A 157 -5.51 -2.91 6.68
N GLY A 158 -6.11 -1.73 6.51
CA GLY A 158 -5.38 -0.48 6.24
C GLY A 158 -4.84 -0.32 4.81
N LEU A 159 -5.01 -1.32 3.94
CA LEU A 159 -4.68 -1.23 2.51
C LEU A 159 -5.95 -0.98 1.68
N VAL A 160 -5.80 -0.38 0.50
CA VAL A 160 -6.89 -0.31 -0.49
C VAL A 160 -6.71 -1.38 -1.55
N LYS A 161 -7.74 -2.23 -1.73
CA LYS A 161 -7.83 -3.25 -2.77
C LYS A 161 -8.98 -2.95 -3.74
N LEU A 162 -8.99 -3.59 -4.91
CA LEU A 162 -10.07 -3.55 -5.89
C LEU A 162 -10.94 -4.80 -5.74
N ASP A 163 -12.12 -4.67 -5.13
CA ASP A 163 -12.97 -5.80 -4.78
C ASP A 163 -14.45 -5.60 -5.09
N GLN A 164 -15.22 -6.70 -5.09
CA GLN A 164 -16.66 -6.68 -5.29
C GLN A 164 -17.39 -6.10 -4.08
N ALA A 165 -18.50 -5.38 -4.33
CA ALA A 165 -19.32 -4.76 -3.29
C ALA A 165 -20.14 -5.82 -2.52
N GLY A 166 -19.66 -6.22 -1.34
CA GLY A 166 -20.19 -7.34 -0.54
C GLY A 166 -21.43 -7.03 0.31
N GLY A 167 -21.29 -7.12 1.65
CA GLY A 167 -22.32 -6.77 2.64
C GLY A 167 -22.45 -5.25 2.88
N SER A 168 -23.12 -4.85 3.97
CA SER A 168 -23.19 -3.44 4.43
C SER A 168 -21.79 -2.87 4.68
N GLU A 169 -20.99 -3.55 5.50
CA GLU A 169 -19.66 -3.11 5.90
C GLU A 169 -18.74 -2.94 4.68
N SER A 170 -18.77 -3.91 3.76
CA SER A 170 -18.02 -3.86 2.50
C SER A 170 -18.44 -2.68 1.60
N ARG A 171 -19.73 -2.28 1.61
CA ARG A 171 -20.18 -1.07 0.90
C ARG A 171 -19.72 0.21 1.61
N ALA A 172 -19.65 0.22 2.94
CA ALA A 172 -19.11 1.34 3.71
C ALA A 172 -17.58 1.50 3.51
N ASP A 173 -16.82 0.40 3.59
CA ASP A 173 -15.37 0.32 3.30
C ASP A 173 -15.03 0.63 1.83
N SER A 174 -16.03 0.62 0.95
CA SER A 174 -15.95 1.04 -0.46
C SER A 174 -16.56 2.40 -0.75
N THR A 175 -17.00 3.15 0.27
CA THR A 175 -17.60 4.49 0.13
C THR A 175 -16.77 5.54 0.83
N PHE A 176 -16.35 6.56 0.07
CA PHE A 176 -15.43 7.59 0.50
C PHE A 176 -16.08 8.95 0.44
N THR A 177 -15.92 9.73 1.50
CA THR A 177 -16.25 11.16 1.50
C THR A 177 -15.14 11.88 0.72
N VAL A 178 -15.48 12.49 -0.42
CA VAL A 178 -14.55 13.24 -1.24
C VAL A 178 -14.51 14.69 -0.76
N VAL A 179 -13.34 15.13 -0.31
CA VAL A 179 -13.09 16.50 0.18
C VAL A 179 -12.06 17.22 -0.69
N LYS A 180 -11.96 18.55 -0.56
CA LYS A 180 -10.87 19.32 -1.17
C LYS A 180 -9.51 18.77 -0.72
N GLY A 181 -8.55 18.72 -1.63
CA GLY A 181 -7.23 18.18 -1.37
C GLY A 181 -6.52 18.88 -0.21
N LEU A 182 -5.87 18.09 0.64
CA LEU A 182 -5.22 18.57 1.85
C LEU A 182 -3.94 19.39 1.59
N ALA A 183 -3.31 19.22 0.43
CA ALA A 183 -2.17 20.02 -0.05
C ALA A 183 -2.54 21.00 -1.17
N ASP A 184 -3.55 20.68 -1.98
CA ASP A 184 -4.08 21.56 -3.03
C ASP A 184 -5.61 21.48 -3.06
N SER A 185 -6.25 22.63 -2.83
CA SER A 185 -7.71 22.76 -2.73
C SER A 185 -8.47 22.59 -4.05
N SER A 186 -7.77 22.59 -5.19
CA SER A 186 -8.32 22.29 -6.53
C SER A 186 -8.38 20.79 -6.81
N CYS A 187 -7.53 20.01 -6.15
CA CYS A 187 -7.50 18.55 -6.21
C CYS A 187 -8.38 17.95 -5.10
N SER A 188 -8.38 16.63 -4.94
CA SER A 188 -9.26 15.91 -4.02
C SER A 188 -8.50 15.01 -3.05
N THR A 189 -9.08 14.80 -1.87
CA THR A 189 -8.67 13.77 -0.90
C THR A 189 -9.87 12.88 -0.58
N PHE A 190 -9.63 11.59 -0.38
CA PHE A 190 -10.65 10.61 -0.03
C PHE A 190 -10.59 10.28 1.45
N VAL A 191 -11.72 10.39 2.16
CA VAL A 191 -11.85 10.09 3.59
C VAL A 191 -12.78 8.88 3.75
N THR A 192 -12.40 7.92 4.58
CA THR A 192 -13.21 6.74 4.92
C THR A 192 -14.35 7.08 5.87
N ALA A 193 -15.26 6.13 6.09
CA ALA A 193 -16.31 6.24 7.12
C ALA A 193 -15.75 6.39 8.56
N ASP A 194 -14.57 5.84 8.87
CA ASP A 194 -13.94 5.97 10.19
C ASP A 194 -13.13 7.27 10.38
N GLY A 195 -12.98 8.09 9.33
CA GLY A 195 -12.19 9.32 9.37
C GLY A 195 -10.68 9.10 9.22
N THR A 196 -10.25 7.98 8.63
CA THR A 196 -8.91 7.86 8.03
C THR A 196 -8.92 8.40 6.60
N TYR A 197 -7.75 8.72 6.07
CA TYR A 197 -7.57 9.30 4.74
C TYR A 197 -6.86 8.30 3.84
N LEU A 198 -7.28 8.21 2.58
CA LEU A 198 -6.53 7.46 1.58
C LEU A 198 -5.30 8.27 1.16
N ARG A 199 -4.12 7.71 1.37
CA ARG A 199 -2.84 8.29 0.91
C ARG A 199 -1.91 7.21 0.39
N HIS A 200 -0.93 7.58 -0.44
CA HIS A 200 0.07 6.61 -0.88
C HIS A 200 1.23 6.49 0.13
N ARG A 201 1.85 5.32 0.24
CA ARG A 201 3.15 5.09 0.88
C ARG A 201 3.81 3.92 0.18
N ASP A 202 5.11 4.01 -0.12
CA ASP A 202 5.86 2.94 -0.80
C ASP A 202 5.19 2.57 -2.16
N PHE A 203 4.55 3.55 -2.78
CA PHE A 203 3.72 3.42 -3.99
C PHE A 203 2.53 2.44 -3.85
N VAL A 204 1.99 2.27 -2.63
CA VAL A 204 0.75 1.53 -2.30
C VAL A 204 -0.27 2.49 -1.70
N LEU A 205 -1.56 2.38 -2.06
CA LEU A 205 -2.63 3.18 -1.48
C LEU A 205 -3.10 2.57 -0.14
N ARG A 206 -3.12 3.39 0.92
CA ARG A 206 -3.38 2.98 2.31
C ARG A 206 -4.39 3.92 2.97
N ALA A 207 -5.16 3.41 3.92
CA ALA A 207 -6.03 4.21 4.78
C ALA A 207 -5.32 4.47 6.13
N GLU A 208 -5.01 5.72 6.43
CA GLU A 208 -4.23 6.11 7.62
C GLU A 208 -4.78 7.37 8.31
N ARG A 209 -4.47 7.58 9.60
CA ARG A 209 -4.82 8.81 10.33
C ARG A 209 -3.87 9.94 9.95
N ASN A 210 -4.43 11.13 9.72
CA ASN A 210 -3.69 12.35 9.39
C ASN A 210 -2.87 12.83 10.58
N ASP A 211 -1.54 12.86 10.43
CA ASP A 211 -0.57 13.36 11.42
C ASP A 211 -0.38 14.89 11.36
N GLY A 212 -1.06 15.57 10.42
CA GLY A 212 -0.97 17.02 10.21
C GLY A 212 0.23 17.48 9.39
N SER A 213 1.18 16.59 9.08
CA SER A 213 2.42 16.91 8.35
C SER A 213 2.16 17.35 6.90
N ALA A 214 3.10 18.11 6.34
CA ALA A 214 3.04 18.50 4.92
C ALA A 214 3.12 17.26 3.98
N LEU A 215 3.91 16.25 4.36
CA LEU A 215 4.05 15.01 3.59
C LEU A 215 2.74 14.21 3.56
N PHE A 216 2.07 14.02 4.70
CA PHE A 216 0.77 13.33 4.73
C PHE A 216 -0.25 14.02 3.81
N LYS A 217 -0.33 15.36 3.89
CA LYS A 217 -1.25 16.16 3.07
C LYS A 217 -0.97 16.01 1.57
N GLN A 218 0.31 15.97 1.20
CA GLN A 218 0.76 15.73 -0.17
C GLN A 218 0.43 14.31 -0.65
N ASP A 219 0.76 13.29 0.14
CA ASP A 219 0.50 11.87 -0.19
C ASP A 219 -1.00 11.54 -0.29
N ALA A 220 -1.85 12.33 0.37
CA ALA A 220 -3.30 12.17 0.40
C ALA A 220 -4.05 13.01 -0.66
N THR A 221 -3.35 13.81 -1.47
CA THR A 221 -3.97 14.73 -2.44
C THR A 221 -3.80 14.23 -3.86
N PHE A 222 -4.92 13.94 -4.52
CA PHE A 222 -4.97 13.41 -5.87
C PHE A 222 -5.78 14.32 -6.80
N CYS A 223 -5.21 14.65 -7.95
CA CYS A 223 -5.78 15.52 -8.96
C CYS A 223 -6.48 14.68 -10.04
N ALA A 224 -7.74 15.00 -10.35
CA ALA A 224 -8.54 14.24 -11.30
C ALA A 224 -8.28 14.71 -12.74
N VAL A 225 -7.77 13.81 -13.57
CA VAL A 225 -7.49 14.04 -15.00
C VAL A 225 -8.45 13.17 -15.83
N PRO A 226 -9.05 13.67 -16.93
CA PRO A 226 -9.88 12.85 -17.81
C PRO A 226 -9.13 11.63 -18.34
N SER A 227 -9.75 10.44 -18.29
CA SER A 227 -9.15 9.23 -18.85
C SER A 227 -9.11 9.28 -20.38
N SER A 228 -7.95 9.00 -20.96
CA SER A 228 -7.81 8.78 -22.40
C SER A 228 -8.22 7.38 -22.86
N TYR A 229 -8.69 6.52 -21.96
CA TYR A 229 -9.14 5.15 -22.25
C TYR A 229 -10.68 5.03 -22.29
N SER A 230 -11.40 5.77 -21.45
CA SER A 230 -12.86 5.69 -21.38
C SER A 230 -13.50 7.04 -21.09
N SER A 231 -14.51 7.41 -21.88
CA SER A 231 -15.20 8.70 -21.77
C SER A 231 -15.96 8.79 -20.43
N GLY A 232 -15.84 9.93 -19.75
CA GLY A 232 -16.44 10.16 -18.43
C GLY A 232 -15.68 9.52 -17.25
N ALA A 233 -14.71 8.63 -17.50
CA ALA A 233 -13.82 8.12 -16.47
C ALA A 233 -12.66 9.09 -16.17
N VAL A 234 -12.09 8.98 -14.97
CA VAL A 234 -10.95 9.78 -14.50
C VAL A 234 -9.75 8.89 -14.19
N MET A 235 -8.57 9.48 -14.29
CA MET A 235 -7.32 9.01 -13.69
C MET A 235 -6.98 9.95 -12.53
N LEU A 236 -6.33 9.44 -11.49
CA LEU A 236 -6.05 10.20 -10.26
C LEU A 236 -4.53 10.37 -10.07
N GLU A 237 -4.02 11.53 -10.42
CA GLU A 237 -2.59 11.90 -10.35
C GLU A 237 -2.19 12.31 -8.93
N SER A 238 -1.01 11.92 -8.44
CA SER A 238 -0.55 12.34 -7.11
C SER A 238 0.13 13.71 -7.16
N VAL A 239 -0.33 14.67 -6.34
CA VAL A 239 0.17 16.06 -6.43
C VAL A 239 1.68 16.20 -6.17
N ASN A 240 2.26 15.29 -5.38
CA ASN A 240 3.70 15.24 -5.10
C ASN A 240 4.50 14.26 -5.99
N TYR A 241 3.84 13.55 -6.91
CA TYR A 241 4.50 12.73 -7.93
C TYR A 241 3.85 12.91 -9.31
N PRO A 242 4.06 14.06 -9.99
CA PRO A 242 3.58 14.28 -11.34
C PRO A 242 3.98 13.15 -12.31
N GLY A 243 3.10 12.81 -13.24
CA GLY A 243 3.23 11.65 -14.12
C GLY A 243 2.95 10.29 -13.45
N ARG A 244 2.70 10.25 -12.13
CA ARG A 244 2.24 9.04 -11.44
C ARG A 244 0.77 9.13 -11.07
N PHE A 245 0.05 8.07 -11.42
CA PHE A 245 -1.39 7.96 -11.27
C PHE A 245 -1.73 6.70 -10.46
N LEU A 246 -2.82 6.77 -9.70
CA LEU A 246 -3.35 5.59 -9.03
C LEU A 246 -3.87 4.59 -10.06
N ARG A 247 -3.56 3.32 -9.86
CA ARG A 247 -4.07 2.17 -10.61
C ARG A 247 -4.28 0.97 -9.71
N HIS A 248 -5.13 0.04 -10.12
CA HIS A 248 -5.12 -1.30 -9.53
C HIS A 248 -4.03 -2.16 -10.17
N LYS A 249 -3.43 -3.11 -9.46
CA LYS A 249 -2.40 -4.03 -9.98
C LYS A 249 -2.47 -5.30 -9.15
N ASN A 250 -2.86 -6.42 -9.76
CA ASN A 250 -3.17 -7.67 -9.07
C ASN A 250 -4.15 -7.44 -7.89
N PHE A 251 -5.21 -6.67 -8.15
CA PHE A 251 -6.21 -6.18 -7.18
C PHE A 251 -5.71 -5.29 -6.02
N ALA A 252 -4.43 -4.94 -5.90
CA ALA A 252 -3.96 -3.91 -4.96
C ALA A 252 -3.97 -2.52 -5.60
N LEU A 253 -4.37 -1.46 -4.89
CA LEU A 253 -4.26 -0.08 -5.41
C LEU A 253 -2.86 0.47 -5.15
N ARG A 254 -2.26 1.04 -6.19
CA ARG A 254 -0.86 1.49 -6.24
C ARG A 254 -0.70 2.77 -7.03
N LEU A 255 0.35 3.54 -6.72
CA LEU A 255 0.74 4.74 -7.47
C LEU A 255 1.84 4.36 -8.48
N ASP A 256 1.53 4.39 -9.77
CA ASP A 256 2.46 3.91 -10.82
C ASP A 256 2.61 4.96 -11.95
N THR A 257 3.64 4.85 -12.78
CA THR A 257 3.88 5.83 -13.86
C THR A 257 2.92 5.60 -15.02
N TYR A 258 2.26 6.66 -15.50
CA TYR A 258 1.45 6.63 -16.72
C TYR A 258 2.25 7.16 -17.92
N GLY A 259 2.13 6.55 -19.11
CA GLY A 259 2.91 7.02 -20.27
C GLY A 259 2.98 6.10 -21.49
N TYR A 260 4.05 6.25 -22.27
CA TYR A 260 4.33 5.43 -23.45
C TYR A 260 4.78 4.02 -23.03
N GLY A 261 4.33 2.97 -23.73
CA GLY A 261 4.61 1.57 -23.36
C GLY A 261 3.90 1.07 -22.08
N SER A 262 3.00 1.87 -21.48
CA SER A 262 2.15 1.41 -20.37
C SER A 262 1.07 0.44 -20.87
N ASN A 263 1.41 -0.85 -20.91
CA ASN A 263 0.42 -1.91 -21.07
C ASN A 263 -0.56 -1.86 -19.88
N HIS A 264 -1.85 -2.07 -20.15
CA HIS A 264 -2.97 -1.94 -19.20
C HIS A 264 -3.20 -0.49 -18.71
N ARG A 265 -3.65 0.39 -19.62
CA ARG A 265 -4.03 1.80 -19.32
C ARG A 265 -5.37 1.90 -18.60
N GLU A 266 -6.24 0.94 -18.90
CA GLU A 266 -7.54 0.74 -18.29
C GLU A 266 -7.47 0.61 -16.75
N ASP A 267 -6.37 0.09 -16.21
CA ASP A 267 -6.17 -0.09 -14.78
C ASP A 267 -6.02 1.23 -13.99
N PHE A 268 -5.65 2.31 -14.68
CA PHE A 268 -5.56 3.67 -14.15
C PHE A 268 -6.91 4.42 -14.23
N SER A 269 -7.92 3.84 -14.89
CA SER A 269 -9.16 4.51 -15.23
C SER A 269 -10.31 4.09 -14.32
N PHE A 270 -10.93 5.06 -13.68
CA PHE A 270 -11.99 4.84 -12.69
C PHE A 270 -13.23 5.69 -12.97
N ASN A 271 -14.39 5.14 -12.64
CA ASN A 271 -15.64 5.89 -12.57
C ASN A 271 -15.87 6.29 -11.11
N LEU A 272 -15.89 7.59 -10.83
CA LEU A 272 -16.43 8.11 -9.57
C LEU A 272 -17.96 8.00 -9.63
N VAL A 273 -18.53 7.00 -8.97
CA VAL A 273 -19.99 6.80 -8.87
C VAL A 273 -20.49 7.19 -7.49
N ASP A 274 -21.81 7.24 -7.30
CA ASP A 274 -22.40 7.49 -5.98
C ASP A 274 -21.99 6.43 -4.94
N GLY A 275 -22.03 6.80 -3.65
CA GLY A 275 -21.68 5.91 -2.56
C GLY A 275 -22.52 4.63 -2.56
N LEU A 276 -21.88 3.50 -2.27
CA LEU A 276 -22.53 2.19 -2.17
C LEU A 276 -23.29 2.00 -0.84
N ALA A 277 -22.93 2.75 0.20
CA ALA A 277 -23.62 2.83 1.50
C ALA A 277 -24.27 4.20 1.70
#